data_AF-A0A4Y2V431-F1
#
_entry.id   AF-A0A4Y2V431-F1
#
_cell.length_a   1.000
_cell.length_b   1.000
_cell.length_c   1.000
_cell.angle_alpha   90.00
_cell.angle_beta   90.00
_cell.angle_gamma   90.00
#
_symmetry.space_group_name_H-M   'P 1'
#
loop_
_entity.id
_entity.type
_entity.pdbx_description
1 polymer ?
#
loop_
_entity_poly.entity_id
_entity_poly.type
_entity_poly.pdbx_seq_one_letter_code
_entity_poly.pdbx_strand_id
1 'polypeptide(L)'
;MDLTPWRDISDGFNCVCRVQVQNDHHVKRSVRAGSWFERCNLPIPTILQFLIYWCVEMKTKFILQQLDITSKTATNWASFCREVCRDILMWRSGKIGGPGIVVEID
;
A
#
# COMPACT_ATOMS: atom_id res chain seq x y z
N MET A 1 -12.13 14.71 12.00
CA MET A 1 -12.32 13.25 12.03
C MET A 1 -11.47 12.75 13.17
N ASP A 2 -12.01 11.85 14.00
CA ASP A 2 -11.26 11.27 15.11
C ASP A 2 -11.06 9.77 14.92
N LEU A 3 -9.92 9.26 15.38
CA LEU A 3 -9.65 7.83 15.41
C LEU A 3 -10.28 7.22 16.65
N THR A 4 -11.17 6.26 16.43
CA THR A 4 -11.75 5.46 17.51
C THR A 4 -11.22 4.04 17.44
N PRO A 5 -10.75 3.46 18.56
CA PRO A 5 -10.38 2.05 18.61
C PRO A 5 -11.56 1.17 18.23
N TRP A 6 -11.32 0.19 17.36
CA TRP A 6 -12.29 -0.85 17.02
C TRP A 6 -11.56 -2.19 16.95
N ARG A 7 -11.79 -3.03 17.95
CA ARG A 7 -11.01 -4.25 18.20
C ARG A 7 -11.29 -5.40 17.22
N ASP A 8 -12.34 -5.29 16.41
CA ASP A 8 -12.81 -6.36 15.52
C ASP A 8 -12.33 -6.22 14.06
N ILE A 9 -11.41 -5.29 13.78
CA ILE A 9 -10.85 -5.05 12.44
C ILE A 9 -9.33 -5.16 12.42
N SER A 10 -8.79 -5.50 11.25
CA SER A 10 -7.36 -5.81 11.05
C SER A 10 -6.38 -4.73 11.51
N ASP A 11 -6.77 -3.44 11.50
CA ASP A 11 -5.91 -2.33 11.93
C ASP A 11 -6.26 -1.75 13.30
N GLY A 12 -7.35 -2.20 13.92
CA GLY A 12 -7.73 -1.74 15.25
C GLY A 12 -8.36 -0.33 15.33
N PHE A 13 -8.55 0.42 14.23
CA PHE A 13 -9.07 1.80 14.25
C PHE A 13 -10.01 2.14 13.08
N ASN A 14 -10.97 3.03 13.35
CA ASN A 14 -11.83 3.65 12.35
C ASN A 14 -11.83 5.18 12.47
N CYS A 15 -12.12 5.85 11.35
CA CYS A 15 -12.39 7.29 11.32
C CYS A 15 -13.88 7.56 11.56
N VAL A 16 -14.18 8.35 12.58
CA VAL A 16 -15.54 8.86 12.85
C VAL A 16 -15.63 10.36 12.59
N CYS A 17 -16.75 10.78 12.00
CA CYS A 17 -17.09 12.19 11.92
C CYS A 17 -17.65 12.67 13.27
N ARG A 18 -17.15 13.79 13.80
CA ARG A 18 -17.68 14.46 15.00
C ARG A 18 -18.45 15.75 14.70
N VAL A 19 -18.73 16.05 13.42
CA VAL A 19 -19.46 17.27 13.08
C VAL A 19 -20.87 17.17 13.67
N GLN A 20 -21.15 18.04 14.66
CA GLN A 20 -22.47 18.22 15.24
C GLN A 20 -23.28 19.10 14.29
N VAL A 21 -23.85 18.49 13.25
CA VAL A 21 -24.89 19.11 12.44
C VAL A 21 -26.25 18.92 13.13
N GLN A 22 -27.23 19.74 12.78
CA GLN A 22 -28.60 19.68 13.30
C GLN A 22 -29.28 18.30 13.12
N ASN A 23 -28.73 17.46 12.24
CA ASN A 23 -29.14 16.07 12.00
C ASN A 23 -28.03 15.10 12.44
N ASP A 24 -28.41 13.90 12.91
CA ASP A 24 -27.49 12.82 13.28
C ASP A 24 -26.55 12.46 12.10
N HIS A 25 -25.31 12.97 12.15
CA HIS A 25 -24.29 12.70 11.14
C HIS A 25 -23.27 11.69 11.69
N HIS A 26 -23.69 10.43 11.78
CA HIS A 26 -22.84 9.33 12.25
C HIS A 26 -22.24 8.57 11.06
N VAL A 27 -21.16 9.12 10.49
CA VAL A 27 -20.38 8.47 9.42
C VAL A 27 -19.17 7.77 10.02
N LYS A 28 -19.12 6.45 9.85
CA LYS A 28 -17.97 5.58 10.14
C LYS A 28 -17.28 5.21 8.83
N ARG A 29 -15.95 5.36 8.76
CA ARG A 29 -15.15 4.91 7.61
C ARG A 29 -13.93 4.14 8.10
N SER A 30 -13.50 3.16 7.29
CA SER A 30 -12.20 2.52 7.48
C SER A 30 -11.10 3.57 7.40
N VAL A 31 -10.06 3.42 8.22
CA VAL A 31 -8.83 4.23 8.12
C VAL A 31 -8.13 4.07 6.76
N ARG A 32 -8.45 3.00 6.02
CA ARG A 32 -7.92 2.72 4.69
C ARG A 32 -8.70 3.39 3.57
N ALA A 33 -9.88 3.95 3.84
CA ALA A 33 -10.78 4.44 2.79
C ALA A 33 -10.11 5.54 1.94
N GLY A 34 -10.16 5.39 0.61
CA GLY A 34 -9.53 6.32 -0.34
C GLY A 34 -8.00 6.28 -0.38
N SER A 35 -7.37 5.30 0.30
CA SER A 35 -5.92 5.11 0.30
C SER A 35 -5.51 3.91 -0.55
N TRP A 36 -4.21 3.79 -0.79
CA TRP A 36 -3.62 2.61 -1.43
C TRP A 36 -3.94 1.28 -0.69
N PHE A 37 -4.25 1.35 0.62
CA PHE A 37 -4.56 0.17 1.43
C PHE A 37 -6.04 -0.26 1.40
N GLU A 38 -6.94 0.49 0.75
CA GLU A 38 -8.40 0.37 0.90
C GLU A 38 -8.95 -1.06 0.73
N ARG A 39 -8.37 -1.84 -0.19
CA ARG A 39 -8.82 -3.21 -0.50
C ARG A 39 -7.83 -4.29 -0.05
N CYS A 40 -6.83 -3.92 0.74
CA CYS A 40 -5.86 -4.88 1.24
C CYS A 40 -6.50 -5.71 2.36
N ASN A 41 -6.22 -7.02 2.36
CA ASN A 41 -6.69 -7.93 3.41
C ASN A 41 -5.70 -8.05 4.57
N LEU A 42 -4.42 -7.74 4.34
CA LEU A 42 -3.40 -7.76 5.39
C LEU A 42 -3.53 -6.52 6.30
N PRO A 43 -3.23 -6.62 7.61
CA PRO A 43 -3.05 -5.47 8.49
C PRO A 43 -2.01 -4.50 7.93
N ILE A 44 -2.24 -3.18 8.07
CA ILE A 44 -1.28 -2.15 7.63
C ILE A 44 0.12 -2.40 8.21
N PRO A 45 0.30 -2.73 9.51
CA PRO A 45 1.63 -3.01 10.04
C PRO A 45 2.35 -4.15 9.31
N THR A 46 1.63 -5.24 8.99
CA THR A 46 2.16 -6.37 8.22
C THR A 46 2.58 -5.94 6.81
N ILE A 47 1.77 -5.09 6.17
CA ILE A 47 2.07 -4.55 4.84
C ILE A 47 3.34 -3.71 4.89
N LEU A 48 3.43 -2.77 5.84
CA LEU A 48 4.59 -1.90 5.98
C LEU A 48 5.87 -2.71 6.24
N GLN A 49 5.79 -3.72 7.09
CA GLN A 49 6.93 -4.59 7.38
C GLN A 49 7.33 -5.44 6.16
N PHE A 50 6.35 -5.93 5.38
CA PHE A 50 6.63 -6.58 4.10
C PHE A 50 7.37 -5.64 3.15
N LEU A 51 6.90 -4.40 2.98
CA LEU A 51 7.54 -3.42 2.10
C LEU A 51 8.99 -3.16 2.51
N ILE A 52 9.25 -2.98 3.80
CA ILE A 52 10.60 -2.78 4.33
C ILE A 52 11.48 -3.99 3.99
N TYR A 53 11.05 -5.21 4.30
CA TYR A 53 11.81 -6.42 4.03
C TYR A 53 12.06 -6.65 2.53
N TRP A 54 11.08 -6.33 1.70
CA TRP A 54 11.21 -6.41 0.25
C TRP A 54 12.23 -5.40 -0.28
N CYS A 55 12.19 -4.15 0.19
CA CYS A 55 13.12 -3.09 -0.21
C CYS A 55 14.57 -3.37 0.17
N VAL A 56 14.82 -4.03 1.31
CA VAL A 56 16.17 -4.42 1.75
C VAL A 56 16.58 -5.82 1.26
N GLU A 57 15.85 -6.36 0.28
CA GLU A 57 16.14 -7.64 -0.39
C GLU A 57 16.26 -8.85 0.57
N MET A 58 15.44 -8.89 1.62
CA MET A 58 15.38 -10.06 2.50
C MET A 58 14.95 -11.31 1.73
N LYS A 59 15.51 -12.46 2.13
CA LYS A 59 15.15 -13.76 1.56
C LYS A 59 13.65 -14.02 1.75
N THR A 60 12.94 -14.44 0.69
CA THR A 60 11.49 -14.73 0.76
C THR A 60 11.14 -15.68 1.90
N LYS A 61 11.95 -16.74 2.13
CA LYS A 61 11.73 -17.68 3.24
C LYS A 61 11.68 -16.98 4.61
N PHE A 62 12.56 -15.99 4.83
CA PHE A 62 12.57 -15.20 6.06
C PHE A 62 11.30 -14.36 6.17
N ILE A 63 10.89 -13.69 5.10
CA ILE A 63 9.67 -12.87 5.07
C ILE A 63 8.42 -13.70 5.38
N LEU A 64 8.29 -14.90 4.79
CA LEU A 64 7.18 -15.81 5.04
C LEU A 64 7.09 -16.21 6.51
N GLN A 65 8.24 -16.54 7.12
CA GLN A 65 8.33 -16.94 8.52
C GLN A 65 8.04 -15.78 9.48
N GLN A 66 8.58 -14.58 9.20
CA GLN A 66 8.43 -13.43 10.10
C GLN A 66 7.03 -12.82 10.07
N LEU A 67 6.36 -12.85 8.93
CA LEU A 67 5.05 -12.21 8.76
C LEU A 67 3.89 -13.19 8.83
N ASP A 68 4.16 -14.49 8.96
CA ASP A 68 3.17 -15.57 8.94
C ASP A 68 2.20 -15.46 7.73
N ILE A 69 2.78 -15.26 6.54
CA ILE A 69 2.03 -15.13 5.29
C ILE A 69 2.33 -16.29 4.34
N THR A 70 1.36 -16.59 3.48
CA THR A 70 1.54 -17.64 2.46
C THR A 70 2.50 -17.18 1.35
N SER A 71 3.15 -18.14 0.69
CA SER A 71 3.98 -17.88 -0.50
C SER A 71 3.22 -17.13 -1.60
N LYS A 72 1.93 -17.46 -1.79
CA LYS A 72 1.05 -16.77 -2.73
C LYS A 72 0.86 -15.30 -2.34
N THR A 73 0.61 -15.03 -1.06
CA THR A 73 0.50 -13.67 -0.53
C THR A 73 1.78 -12.89 -0.76
N ALA A 74 2.94 -13.44 -0.41
CA ALA A 74 4.23 -12.77 -0.63
C ALA A 74 4.51 -12.50 -2.11
N THR A 75 4.17 -13.44 -3.00
CA THR A 75 4.33 -13.28 -4.45
C THR A 75 3.46 -12.14 -4.98
N ASN A 76 2.19 -12.08 -4.55
CA ASN A 76 1.28 -10.99 -4.92
C ASN A 76 1.83 -9.63 -4.45
N TRP A 77 2.28 -9.54 -3.20
CA TRP A 77 2.85 -8.30 -2.67
C TRP A 77 4.15 -7.88 -3.37
N ALA A 78 5.02 -8.83 -3.70
CA ALA A 78 6.20 -8.53 -4.50
C ALA A 78 5.84 -8.01 -5.91
N SER A 79 4.74 -8.49 -6.51
CA SER A 79 4.24 -7.95 -7.78
C SER A 79 3.72 -6.53 -7.63
N PHE A 80 2.97 -6.23 -6.57
CA PHE A 80 2.55 -4.86 -6.25
C PHE A 80 3.74 -3.91 -6.07
N CYS A 81 4.79 -4.32 -5.36
CA CYS A 81 6.01 -3.51 -5.24
C CYS A 81 6.64 -3.21 -6.62
N ARG A 82 6.74 -4.24 -7.48
CA ARG A 82 7.28 -4.07 -8.84
C ARG A 82 6.41 -3.16 -9.71
N GLU A 83 5.10 -3.21 -9.58
CA GLU A 83 4.18 -2.30 -10.28
C GLU A 83 4.44 -0.85 -9.88
N VAL A 84 4.52 -0.57 -8.58
CA VAL A 84 4.84 0.77 -8.07
C VAL A 84 6.20 1.25 -8.58
N CYS A 85 7.23 0.39 -8.57
CA CYS A 85 8.54 0.74 -9.13
C CYS A 85 8.47 1.04 -10.64
N ARG A 86 7.68 0.28 -11.40
CA ARG A 86 7.46 0.53 -12.84
C ARG A 86 6.75 1.86 -13.08
N ASP A 87 5.71 2.16 -12.32
CA ASP A 87 4.96 3.42 -12.46
C ASP A 87 5.88 4.62 -12.17
N ILE A 88 6.70 4.52 -11.12
CA ILE A 88 7.71 5.54 -10.80
C ILE A 88 8.73 5.66 -11.93
N LEU A 89 9.21 4.55 -12.48
CA LEU A 89 10.15 4.55 -13.59
C LEU A 89 9.54 5.21 -14.83
N MET A 90 8.30 4.85 -15.20
CA MET A 90 7.57 5.43 -16.34
C MET A 90 7.31 6.93 -16.15
N TRP A 91 6.98 7.34 -14.92
CA TRP A 91 6.76 8.75 -14.60
C TRP A 91 8.06 9.57 -14.65
N ARG A 92 9.19 8.98 -14.23
CA ARG A 92 10.51 9.62 -14.25
C ARG A 92 11.22 9.52 -15.59
N SER A 93 10.91 8.53 -16.41
CA SER A 93 11.42 8.42 -17.76
C SER A 93 10.80 9.54 -18.59
N GLY A 94 11.50 10.67 -18.68
CA GLY A 94 11.24 11.66 -19.72
C GLY A 94 11.20 10.96 -21.08
N LYS A 95 10.38 11.48 -21.99
CA LYS A 95 10.11 10.88 -23.31
C LYS A 95 11.42 10.43 -23.97
N ILE A 96 11.56 9.12 -24.20
CA ILE A 96 12.70 8.57 -24.95
C ILE A 96 12.50 8.99 -26.40
N GLY A 97 13.25 10.01 -26.83
CA GLY A 97 13.14 10.59 -28.16
C GLY A 97 12.16 11.76 -28.28
N GLY A 98 12.51 12.66 -29.19
CA GLY A 98 11.81 13.89 -29.58
C GLY A 98 12.61 14.59 -30.67
N PRO A 99 12.07 15.60 -31.37
CA PRO A 99 12.83 16.33 -32.39
C PRO A 99 14.15 16.85 -31.79
N GLY A 100 15.28 16.34 -32.28
CA GLY A 100 16.63 16.72 -31.79
C GLY A 100 17.26 15.79 -30.74
N ILE A 101 16.60 14.70 -30.32
CA ILE A 101 17.20 13.68 -29.45
C ILE A 101 17.62 12.47 -30.29
N VAL A 102 18.94 12.26 -30.46
CA VAL A 102 19.48 11.03 -31.05
C VAL A 102 19.59 9.98 -29.96
N VAL A 103 18.92 8.85 -30.14
CA VAL A 103 18.99 7.70 -29.24
C VAL A 103 19.81 6.63 -29.95
N GLU A 104 20.93 6.23 -29.34
CA GLU A 104 21.76 5.14 -29.82
C GLU A 104 21.17 3.82 -29.30
N ILE A 105 21.02 2.83 -30.20
CA ILE A 105 20.51 1.49 -29.88
C ILE A 105 21.64 0.53 -30.26
N ASP A 106 22.15 -0.22 -29.28
CA ASP A 106 23.11 -1.32 -29.47
C ASP A 106 22.38 -2.61 -29.88
#